data_AF-A0A938JG42-F1
#
_entry.id   AF-A0A938JG42-F1
#
_cell.length_a   1.000
_cell.length_b   1.000
_cell.length_c   1.000
_cell.angle_alpha   90.00
_cell.angle_beta   90.00
_cell.angle_gamma   90.00
#
_symmetry.space_group_name_H-M   'P 1'
#
loop_
_entity.id
_entity.type
_entity.pdbx_description
1 polymer ?
#
loop_
_entity_poly.entity_id
_entity_poly.type
_entity_poly.pdbx_seq_one_letter_code
_entity_poly.pdbx_strand_id
1 'polypeptide(L)'
;AAPEAVERDDLVRSLSTAGHRVLVAPGGSEDERDLITRILDAAAELVEHPERAPRAAADLVLADSWTVEPATEGEDASNDVMRLQWTPDHHVVLHRAGVPFVSVERARASALLRLVDAVASAPAGTGGFGWVEYLRDGTQVVIRLARPEDTEAISDMHARSSEATRYQRYFTPNTDWREDQLRRIAGGHRGATLVAVNWRGDIVGLGNVFPDRPGDTPAAEIAVIVEDAWQGRGLGGRMLEHLIELARRQGFDEVLALVLASNTGMVRLLERLGVEWTKGADPDLGATIVRLTAPLS
;
A
#
# COMPACT_ATOMS: atom_id res chain seq x y z
N ALA A 1 -8.73 45.10 -13.27
CA ALA A 1 -9.75 44.42 -14.09
C ALA A 1 -9.09 43.19 -14.67
N ALA A 2 -9.72 42.02 -14.55
CA ALA A 2 -9.25 40.84 -15.27
C ALA A 2 -9.46 41.08 -16.79
N PRO A 3 -8.53 40.66 -17.67
CA PRO A 3 -8.71 40.78 -19.11
C PRO A 3 -9.98 40.07 -19.58
N GLU A 4 -10.69 40.63 -20.57
CA GLU A 4 -11.88 39.99 -21.18
C GLU A 4 -11.55 38.65 -21.88
N ALA A 5 -10.30 38.49 -22.31
CA ALA A 5 -9.75 37.24 -22.79
C ALA A 5 -8.30 37.14 -22.34
N VAL A 6 -7.91 35.97 -21.82
CA VAL A 6 -6.52 35.65 -21.54
C VAL A 6 -6.09 34.60 -22.55
N GLU A 7 -5.16 34.97 -23.42
CA GLU A 7 -4.61 34.04 -24.41
C GLU A 7 -3.76 32.96 -23.72
N ARG A 8 -3.78 31.73 -24.27
CA ARG A 8 -3.05 30.58 -23.72
C ARG A 8 -1.56 30.90 -23.51
N ASP A 9 -0.97 31.61 -24.46
CA ASP A 9 0.45 31.98 -24.42
C ASP A 9 0.77 32.97 -23.29
N ASP A 10 -0.18 33.84 -22.94
CA ASP A 10 0.00 34.78 -21.83
C ASP A 10 -0.12 34.07 -20.47
N LEU A 11 -1.01 33.08 -20.35
CA LEU A 11 -1.09 32.19 -19.19
C LEU A 11 0.19 31.37 -19.02
N VAL A 12 0.65 30.71 -20.07
CA VAL A 12 1.87 29.91 -20.05
C VAL A 12 3.06 30.79 -19.64
N ARG A 13 3.20 31.97 -20.26
CA ARG A 13 4.30 32.91 -19.95
C ARG A 13 4.26 33.39 -18.50
N SER A 14 3.07 33.76 -17.99
CA SER A 14 2.89 34.29 -16.65
C SER A 14 3.04 33.24 -15.55
N LEU A 15 2.69 31.99 -15.82
CA LEU A 15 2.86 30.90 -14.87
C LEU A 15 4.29 30.34 -14.93
N SER A 16 4.95 30.39 -16.09
CA SER A 16 6.33 29.87 -16.25
C SER A 16 7.36 30.73 -15.52
N THR A 17 7.03 31.99 -15.22
CA THR A 17 7.84 32.84 -14.33
C THR A 17 7.70 32.47 -12.86
N ALA A 18 6.62 31.76 -12.48
CA ALA A 18 6.37 31.30 -11.12
C ALA A 18 6.80 29.83 -10.87
N GLY A 19 6.93 29.01 -11.91
CA GLY A 19 7.34 27.61 -11.78
C GLY A 19 7.86 26.99 -13.08
N HIS A 20 8.64 25.91 -12.95
CA HIS A 20 9.42 25.36 -14.08
C HIS A 20 8.68 24.37 -14.99
N ARG A 21 7.40 24.06 -14.73
CA ARG A 21 6.57 23.19 -15.58
C ARG A 21 5.11 23.62 -15.51
N VAL A 22 4.64 24.28 -16.58
CA VAL A 22 3.28 24.79 -16.69
C VAL A 22 2.60 24.12 -17.86
N LEU A 23 1.42 23.53 -17.61
CA LEU A 23 0.52 23.04 -18.64
C LEU A 23 -0.81 23.77 -18.52
N VAL A 24 -1.26 24.31 -19.65
CA VAL A 24 -2.54 24.98 -19.79
C VAL A 24 -3.38 24.10 -20.69
N ALA A 25 -4.56 23.69 -20.23
CA ALA A 25 -5.55 22.94 -20.99
C ALA A 25 -6.91 23.67 -20.94
N PRO A 26 -7.78 23.48 -21.94
CA PRO A 26 -9.16 23.96 -21.85
C PRO A 26 -9.86 23.30 -20.66
N GLY A 27 -10.50 24.11 -19.80
CA GLY A 27 -11.33 23.59 -18.72
C GLY A 27 -12.64 23.01 -19.26
N GLY A 28 -13.09 21.89 -18.70
CA GLY A 28 -14.43 21.35 -18.89
C GLY A 28 -15.44 21.96 -17.91
N SER A 29 -16.73 21.72 -18.13
CA SER A 29 -17.81 22.19 -17.24
C SER A 29 -17.73 21.65 -15.80
N GLU A 30 -16.97 20.58 -15.57
CA GLU A 30 -16.71 20.05 -14.22
C GLU A 30 -15.59 20.79 -13.50
N ASP A 31 -14.72 21.51 -14.21
CA ASP A 31 -13.64 22.32 -13.64
C ASP A 31 -14.14 23.62 -13.00
N GLU A 32 -15.40 24.00 -13.28
CA GLU A 32 -16.08 25.14 -12.63
C GLU A 32 -16.45 24.84 -11.17
N ARG A 33 -16.55 23.56 -10.78
CA ARG A 33 -16.87 23.16 -9.40
C ARG A 33 -15.59 23.09 -8.57
N ASP A 34 -15.67 23.66 -7.37
CA ASP A 34 -14.57 23.54 -6.42
C ASP A 34 -14.34 22.06 -6.04
N LEU A 35 -13.09 21.76 -5.67
CA LEU A 35 -12.64 20.41 -5.36
C LEU A 35 -13.45 19.76 -4.23
N ILE A 36 -13.88 20.52 -3.22
CA ILE A 36 -14.60 19.99 -2.07
C ILE A 36 -15.98 19.51 -2.52
N THR A 37 -16.68 20.32 -3.33
CA THR A 37 -17.97 19.94 -3.91
C THR A 37 -17.86 18.67 -4.74
N ARG A 38 -16.83 18.54 -5.59
CA ARG A 38 -16.61 17.31 -6.37
C ARG A 38 -16.36 16.08 -5.51
N ILE A 39 -15.60 16.20 -4.42
CA ILE A 39 -15.36 15.11 -3.48
C ILE A 39 -16.65 14.67 -2.78
N LEU A 40 -17.49 15.62 -2.37
CA LEU A 40 -18.74 15.33 -1.68
C LEU A 40 -19.79 14.71 -2.61
N ASP A 41 -19.90 15.21 -3.84
CA ASP A 41 -20.78 14.64 -4.87
C ASP A 41 -20.34 13.21 -5.20
N ALA A 42 -19.04 13.00 -5.43
CA ALA A 42 -18.48 11.68 -5.67
C ALA A 42 -18.74 10.74 -4.47
N ALA A 43 -18.50 11.19 -3.25
CA ALA A 43 -18.78 10.41 -2.04
C ALA A 43 -20.25 10.00 -1.93
N ALA A 44 -21.18 10.93 -2.21
CA ALA A 44 -22.61 10.66 -2.18
C ALA A 44 -23.03 9.65 -3.26
N GLU A 45 -22.53 9.80 -4.48
CA GLU A 45 -22.78 8.85 -5.57
C GLU A 45 -22.25 7.45 -5.25
N LEU A 46 -21.06 7.38 -4.65
CA LEU A 46 -20.39 6.11 -4.34
C LEU A 46 -21.04 5.35 -3.18
N VAL A 47 -21.87 6.00 -2.37
CA VAL A 47 -22.72 5.33 -1.38
C VAL A 47 -23.75 4.44 -2.07
N GLU A 48 -24.34 4.93 -3.16
CA GLU A 48 -25.37 4.22 -3.92
C GLU A 48 -24.76 3.28 -4.98
N HIS A 49 -23.60 3.66 -5.52
CA HIS A 49 -22.93 3.00 -6.65
C HIS A 49 -21.43 2.78 -6.39
N PRO A 50 -21.06 1.88 -5.47
CA PRO A 50 -19.67 1.67 -5.10
C PRO A 50 -18.79 1.16 -6.24
N GLU A 51 -19.38 0.54 -7.27
CA GLU A 51 -18.68 0.12 -8.49
C GLU A 51 -18.07 1.29 -9.29
N ARG A 52 -18.50 2.53 -9.03
CA ARG A 52 -17.98 3.74 -9.71
C ARG A 52 -16.72 4.30 -9.07
N ALA A 53 -16.20 3.70 -8.00
CA ALA A 53 -15.01 4.18 -7.28
C ALA A 53 -13.81 4.44 -8.20
N PRO A 54 -13.49 3.57 -9.17
CA PRO A 54 -12.36 3.78 -10.08
C PRO A 54 -12.49 5.07 -10.90
N ARG A 55 -13.68 5.31 -11.46
CA ARG A 55 -13.98 6.52 -12.22
C ARG A 55 -13.89 7.76 -11.34
N ALA A 56 -14.53 7.73 -10.18
CA ALA A 56 -14.56 8.87 -9.29
C ALA A 56 -13.14 9.22 -8.79
N ALA A 57 -12.28 8.22 -8.57
CA ALA A 57 -10.87 8.43 -8.27
C ALA A 57 -10.09 9.07 -9.43
N ALA A 58 -10.36 8.65 -10.67
CA ALA A 58 -9.77 9.21 -11.89
C ALA A 58 -10.15 10.70 -12.06
N ASP A 59 -11.44 11.00 -11.95
CA ASP A 59 -12.00 12.34 -12.11
C ASP A 59 -11.45 13.30 -11.04
N LEU A 60 -11.26 12.81 -9.81
CA LEU A 60 -10.71 13.58 -8.68
C LEU A 60 -9.27 14.08 -8.91
N VAL A 61 -8.47 13.34 -9.66
CA VAL A 61 -7.07 13.68 -9.95
C VAL A 61 -6.83 14.06 -11.40
N LEU A 62 -7.90 14.27 -12.17
CA LEU A 62 -7.84 14.64 -13.58
C LEU A 62 -6.97 13.67 -14.39
N ALA A 63 -7.17 12.36 -14.19
CA ALA A 63 -6.51 11.35 -15.00
C ALA A 63 -7.11 11.33 -16.42
N ASP A 64 -6.29 11.12 -17.44
CA ASP A 64 -6.75 11.03 -18.83
C ASP A 64 -7.50 9.73 -19.10
N SER A 65 -7.15 8.67 -18.38
CA SER A 65 -7.82 7.38 -18.45
C SER A 65 -7.59 6.56 -17.18
N TRP A 66 -8.45 5.56 -16.99
CA TRP A 66 -8.32 4.61 -15.89
C TRP A 66 -8.64 3.18 -16.34
N THR A 67 -8.00 2.22 -15.70
CA THR A 67 -8.30 0.79 -15.81
C THR A 67 -8.46 0.20 -14.42
N VAL A 68 -9.26 -0.87 -14.33
CA VAL A 68 -9.29 -1.74 -13.17
C VAL A 68 -8.55 -3.00 -13.56
N GLU A 69 -7.51 -3.31 -12.81
CA GLU A 69 -6.64 -4.46 -13.07
C GLU A 69 -6.62 -5.37 -11.84
N PRO A 70 -6.47 -6.69 -12.01
CA PRO A 70 -6.21 -7.59 -10.90
C PRO A 70 -5.03 -7.13 -10.04
N ALA A 71 -5.05 -7.41 -8.75
CA ALA A 71 -4.04 -7.00 -7.76
C ALA A 71 -2.62 -7.58 -8.02
N THR A 72 -2.44 -8.29 -9.13
CA THR A 72 -1.21 -8.97 -9.51
C THR A 72 -0.80 -8.77 -10.96
N GLU A 73 -1.28 -7.74 -11.66
CA GLU A 73 -0.74 -7.35 -12.97
C GLU A 73 -0.02 -6.00 -12.90
N GLY A 74 1.08 -5.80 -13.63
CA GLY A 74 1.78 -4.51 -13.80
C GLY A 74 3.11 -4.32 -13.04
N GLU A 75 4.10 -3.74 -13.72
CA GLU A 75 5.36 -3.23 -13.13
C GLU A 75 5.25 -1.72 -12.85
N ASP A 76 5.72 -1.33 -11.66
CA ASP A 76 6.01 0.01 -11.13
C ASP A 76 5.23 1.22 -11.68
N ALA A 77 4.47 1.88 -10.79
CA ALA A 77 3.95 3.22 -10.99
C ALA A 77 5.03 4.16 -11.56
N SER A 78 4.91 4.51 -12.84
CA SER A 78 5.72 5.57 -13.43
C SER A 78 5.21 6.92 -12.95
N ASN A 79 5.96 8.00 -13.20
CA ASN A 79 5.51 9.35 -12.86
C ASN A 79 4.13 9.68 -13.45
N ASP A 80 3.80 9.07 -14.59
CA ASP A 80 2.59 9.30 -15.39
C ASP A 80 1.51 8.23 -15.14
N VAL A 81 1.78 7.27 -14.25
CA VAL A 81 0.88 6.14 -13.92
C VAL A 81 0.70 6.06 -12.40
N MET A 82 -0.50 6.38 -11.91
CA MET A 82 -0.86 6.20 -10.50
C MET A 82 -1.66 4.93 -10.31
N ARG A 83 -1.01 3.91 -9.74
CA ARG A 83 -1.67 2.69 -9.28
C ARG A 83 -2.09 2.82 -7.82
N LEU A 84 -3.37 2.55 -7.54
CA LEU A 84 -4.01 2.66 -6.22
C LEU A 84 -4.66 1.32 -5.85
N GLN A 85 -4.48 0.87 -4.60
CA GLN A 85 -5.25 -0.25 -4.08
C GLN A 85 -6.70 0.17 -3.87
N TRP A 86 -7.65 -0.55 -4.47
CA TRP A 86 -9.09 -0.34 -4.27
C TRP A 86 -9.69 -1.43 -3.40
N THR A 87 -9.55 -2.69 -3.82
CA THR A 87 -9.89 -3.88 -3.03
C THR A 87 -8.67 -4.77 -2.92
N PRO A 88 -8.60 -5.79 -2.04
CA PRO A 88 -7.47 -6.71 -1.99
C PRO A 88 -7.12 -7.35 -3.35
N ASP A 89 -8.12 -7.50 -4.21
CA ASP A 89 -8.03 -8.24 -5.47
C ASP A 89 -7.91 -7.33 -6.70
N HIS A 90 -8.11 -6.01 -6.55
CA HIS A 90 -8.10 -5.06 -7.67
C HIS A 90 -7.36 -3.76 -7.36
N HIS A 91 -6.59 -3.33 -8.36
CA HIS A 91 -6.01 -2.00 -8.44
C HIS A 91 -6.84 -1.11 -9.37
N VAL A 92 -6.89 0.17 -9.02
CA VAL A 92 -7.27 1.23 -9.96
C VAL A 92 -6.00 1.84 -10.49
N VAL A 93 -5.82 1.79 -11.81
CA VAL A 93 -4.65 2.36 -12.49
C VAL A 93 -5.10 3.61 -13.22
N LEU A 94 -4.50 4.73 -12.89
CA LEU A 94 -4.78 6.03 -13.48
C LEU A 94 -3.61 6.43 -14.36
N HIS A 95 -3.89 6.91 -15.57
CA HIS A 95 -2.88 7.36 -16.51
C HIS A 95 -3.05 8.85 -16.79
N ARG A 96 -1.94 9.58 -16.82
CA ARG A 96 -1.93 10.99 -17.20
C ARG A 96 -0.68 11.34 -18.02
N ALA A 97 -0.88 11.83 -19.24
CA ALA A 97 0.20 12.17 -20.16
C ALA A 97 0.81 13.54 -19.82
N GLY A 98 2.14 13.59 -19.67
CA GLY A 98 2.89 14.84 -19.62
C GLY A 98 2.83 15.61 -18.28
N VAL A 99 2.01 15.18 -17.32
CA VAL A 99 1.98 15.71 -15.94
C VAL A 99 2.05 14.58 -14.93
N PRO A 100 3.17 14.47 -14.19
CA PRO A 100 3.28 13.50 -13.12
C PRO A 100 2.23 13.71 -12.03
N PHE A 101 1.76 12.62 -11.43
CA PHE A 101 0.89 12.73 -10.26
C PHE A 101 1.64 13.20 -9.02
N VAL A 102 1.09 14.17 -8.30
CA VAL A 102 1.65 14.66 -7.04
C VAL A 102 1.13 13.87 -5.84
N SER A 103 1.86 13.92 -4.71
CA SER A 103 1.50 13.20 -3.47
C SER A 103 0.09 13.52 -2.97
N VAL A 104 -0.34 14.79 -3.07
CA VAL A 104 -1.66 15.25 -2.64
C VAL A 104 -2.78 14.70 -3.54
N GLU A 105 -2.52 14.46 -4.83
CA GLU A 105 -3.48 13.81 -5.73
C GLU A 105 -3.67 12.34 -5.33
N ARG A 106 -2.56 11.64 -5.05
CA ARG A 106 -2.58 10.26 -4.59
C ARG A 106 -3.36 10.11 -3.28
N ALA A 107 -3.11 10.98 -2.31
CA ALA A 107 -3.82 10.97 -1.02
C ALA A 107 -5.34 11.16 -1.21
N ARG A 108 -5.75 12.11 -2.07
CA ARG A 108 -7.17 12.35 -2.36
C ARG A 108 -7.86 11.16 -3.02
N ALA A 109 -7.29 10.60 -4.09
CA ALA A 109 -7.84 9.44 -4.78
C ALA A 109 -7.90 8.20 -3.88
N SER A 110 -6.85 7.96 -3.09
CA SER A 110 -6.84 6.88 -2.10
C SER A 110 -7.91 7.07 -1.03
N ALA A 111 -8.07 8.29 -0.51
CA ALA A 111 -9.10 8.60 0.49
C ALA A 111 -10.52 8.36 -0.04
N LEU A 112 -10.79 8.70 -1.30
CA LEU A 112 -12.07 8.44 -1.93
C LEU A 112 -12.35 6.94 -2.04
N LEU A 113 -11.43 6.15 -2.62
CA LEU A 113 -11.59 4.69 -2.76
C LEU A 113 -11.88 4.02 -1.41
N ARG A 114 -11.19 4.48 -0.35
CA ARG A 114 -11.43 4.02 1.02
C ARG A 114 -12.83 4.33 1.54
N LEU A 115 -13.33 5.53 1.26
CA LEU A 115 -14.68 5.92 1.67
C LEU A 115 -15.72 5.02 0.99
N VAL A 116 -15.55 4.75 -0.30
CA VAL A 116 -16.46 3.87 -1.04
C VAL A 116 -16.48 2.47 -0.46
N ASP A 117 -15.30 1.88 -0.26
CA ASP A 117 -15.16 0.54 0.28
C ASP A 117 -15.73 0.43 1.71
N ALA A 118 -15.49 1.43 2.55
CA ALA A 118 -16.07 1.55 3.88
C ALA A 118 -17.61 1.61 3.87
N VAL A 119 -18.18 2.34 2.92
CA VAL A 119 -19.64 2.49 2.80
C VAL A 119 -20.27 1.24 2.19
N ALA A 120 -19.64 0.63 1.19
CA ALA A 120 -20.10 -0.60 0.54
C ALA A 120 -20.08 -1.82 1.48
N SER A 121 -19.16 -1.83 2.46
CA SER A 121 -18.90 -2.98 3.34
C SER A 121 -19.65 -2.97 4.67
N ALA A 122 -20.51 -1.98 4.90
CA ALA A 122 -21.36 -1.93 6.10
C ALA A 122 -22.76 -2.49 5.81
N PRO A 123 -23.26 -3.57 6.45
CA PRO A 123 -22.65 -4.56 7.33
C PRO A 123 -22.82 -6.02 6.83
N ALA A 124 -21.71 -6.72 6.59
CA ALA A 124 -21.56 -8.16 6.87
C ALA A 124 -20.06 -8.50 6.81
N GLY A 125 -19.46 -8.64 8.00
CA GLY A 125 -18.11 -9.16 8.29
C GLY A 125 -17.13 -9.35 7.13
N THR A 126 -16.02 -8.62 7.19
CA THR A 126 -14.84 -8.62 6.30
C THR A 126 -14.99 -7.92 4.94
N GLY A 127 -14.58 -6.65 4.92
CA GLY A 127 -14.31 -5.82 3.75
C GLY A 127 -13.91 -4.42 4.20
N GLY A 128 -12.65 -4.03 4.03
CA GLY A 128 -12.22 -2.63 4.00
C GLY A 128 -11.59 -1.96 5.22
N PHE A 129 -11.97 -2.32 6.45
CA PHE A 129 -11.35 -1.71 7.65
C PHE A 129 -10.17 -2.51 8.24
N GLY A 130 -9.91 -3.69 7.70
CA GLY A 130 -8.94 -4.64 8.25
C GLY A 130 -9.58 -5.69 9.16
N TRP A 131 -8.73 -6.52 9.78
CA TRP A 131 -9.07 -7.58 10.71
C TRP A 131 -8.90 -7.08 12.15
N VAL A 132 -9.94 -7.26 12.96
CA VAL A 132 -9.83 -7.08 14.41
C VAL A 132 -9.26 -8.35 15.01
N GLU A 133 -8.12 -8.23 15.67
CA GLU A 133 -7.40 -9.34 16.26
C GLU A 133 -7.25 -9.18 17.77
N TYR A 134 -7.36 -10.30 18.48
CA TYR A 134 -7.06 -10.37 19.91
C TYR A 134 -5.76 -11.14 20.09
N LEU A 135 -4.77 -10.47 20.68
CA LEU A 135 -3.49 -11.05 21.04
C LEU A 135 -3.64 -12.04 22.20
N ARG A 136 -2.58 -12.80 22.50
CA ARG A 136 -2.62 -13.84 23.56
C ARG A 136 -2.97 -13.31 24.94
N ASP A 137 -2.68 -12.04 25.19
CA ASP A 137 -2.99 -11.34 26.44
C ASP A 137 -4.38 -10.65 26.43
N GLY A 138 -5.19 -10.89 25.40
CA GLY A 138 -6.50 -10.27 25.21
C GLY A 138 -6.45 -8.87 24.61
N THR A 139 -5.26 -8.31 24.31
CA THR A 139 -5.16 -6.98 23.72
C THR A 139 -5.69 -6.98 22.30
N GLN A 140 -6.58 -6.03 22.02
CA GLN A 140 -7.12 -5.82 20.70
C GLN A 140 -6.14 -5.01 19.83
N VAL A 141 -5.98 -5.43 18.59
CA VAL A 141 -5.31 -4.68 17.52
C VAL A 141 -6.15 -4.73 16.25
N VAL A 142 -5.95 -3.79 15.35
CA VAL A 142 -6.53 -3.81 14.01
C VAL A 142 -5.41 -3.98 13.00
N ILE A 143 -5.44 -5.06 12.23
CA ILE A 143 -4.53 -5.27 11.10
C ILE A 143 -5.24 -4.81 9.84
N ARG A 144 -4.67 -3.90 9.06
CA ARG A 144 -5.30 -3.36 7.85
C ARG A 144 -4.27 -3.03 6.79
N LEU A 145 -4.72 -2.78 5.56
CA LEU A 145 -3.84 -2.24 4.53
C LEU A 145 -3.21 -0.92 4.99
N ALA A 146 -1.91 -0.76 4.70
CA ALA A 146 -1.18 0.48 4.89
C ALA A 146 -1.69 1.55 3.93
N ARG A 147 -1.54 2.81 4.35
CA ARG A 147 -2.02 4.00 3.63
C ARG A 147 -0.86 4.95 3.39
N PRO A 148 -0.93 5.83 2.37
CA PRO A 148 0.06 6.90 2.21
C PRO A 148 0.22 7.77 3.46
N GLU A 149 -0.88 8.04 4.19
CA GLU A 149 -0.86 8.84 5.42
C GLU A 149 -0.19 8.12 6.59
N ASP A 150 -0.01 6.80 6.52
CA ASP A 150 0.67 6.03 7.56
C ASP A 150 2.19 6.24 7.55
N THR A 151 2.75 6.93 6.54
CA THR A 151 4.20 7.11 6.35
C THR A 151 4.90 7.61 7.61
N GLU A 152 4.35 8.65 8.26
CA GLU A 152 4.91 9.19 9.50
C GLU A 152 4.81 8.20 10.66
N ALA A 153 3.62 7.60 10.86
CA ALA A 153 3.41 6.62 11.94
C ALA A 153 4.23 5.33 11.75
N ILE A 154 4.50 4.92 10.50
CA ILE A 154 5.42 3.83 10.16
C ILE A 154 6.85 4.25 10.51
N SER A 155 7.27 5.47 10.17
CA SER A 155 8.58 6.00 10.55
C SER A 155 8.76 5.99 12.08
N ASP A 156 7.75 6.46 12.82
CA ASP A 156 7.78 6.46 14.28
C ASP A 156 7.87 5.05 14.86
N MET A 157 7.14 4.08 14.28
CA MET A 157 7.23 2.66 14.68
C MET A 157 8.64 2.09 14.46
N HIS A 158 9.31 2.46 13.37
CA HIS A 158 10.71 2.09 13.14
C HIS A 158 11.65 2.76 14.14
N ALA A 159 11.40 4.03 14.49
CA ALA A 159 12.19 4.76 15.48
C ALA A 159 12.06 4.16 16.89
N ARG A 160 10.88 3.61 17.24
CA ARG A 160 10.65 2.89 18.50
C ARG A 160 11.18 1.45 18.49
N SER A 161 11.46 0.87 17.33
CA SER A 161 11.99 -0.49 17.19
C SER A 161 13.50 -0.54 17.42
N SER A 162 13.98 -1.57 18.11
CA SER A 162 15.41 -1.72 18.37
C SER A 162 16.22 -1.90 17.07
N GLU A 163 17.52 -1.61 17.13
CA GLU A 163 18.44 -1.92 16.02
C GLU A 163 18.44 -3.41 15.68
N ALA A 164 18.36 -4.29 16.68
CA ALA A 164 18.26 -5.73 16.47
C ALA A 164 16.98 -6.11 15.71
N THR A 165 15.82 -5.57 16.08
CA THR A 165 14.53 -5.80 15.39
C THR A 165 14.61 -5.34 13.93
N ARG A 166 15.15 -4.14 13.67
CA ARG A 166 15.31 -3.60 12.31
C ARG A 166 16.31 -4.43 11.49
N TYR A 167 17.45 -4.81 12.08
CA TYR A 167 18.44 -5.65 11.42
C TYR A 167 17.87 -7.03 11.03
N GLN A 168 17.05 -7.63 11.90
CA GLN A 168 16.37 -8.89 11.59
C GLN A 168 15.38 -8.79 10.42
N ARG A 169 14.77 -7.62 10.22
CA ARG A 169 13.80 -7.38 9.14
C ARG A 169 14.47 -7.10 7.79
N TYR A 170 15.60 -6.38 7.82
CA TYR A 170 16.16 -5.72 6.64
C TYR A 170 17.57 -6.16 6.26
N PHE A 171 18.24 -6.93 7.13
CA PHE A 171 19.60 -7.44 6.93
C PHE A 171 20.68 -6.37 6.73
N THR A 172 20.32 -5.10 6.87
CA THR A 172 21.21 -3.94 6.78
C THR A 172 21.18 -3.15 8.08
N PRO A 173 22.33 -2.64 8.54
CA PRO A 173 22.39 -1.72 9.67
C PRO A 173 21.89 -0.30 9.30
N ASN A 174 21.59 -0.03 8.03
CA ASN A 174 21.26 1.32 7.59
C ASN A 174 19.88 1.77 8.07
N THR A 175 19.81 2.98 8.63
CA THR A 175 18.67 3.54 9.37
C THR A 175 17.91 4.63 8.61
N ASP A 176 18.41 5.04 7.45
CA ASP A 176 17.76 6.00 6.56
C ASP A 176 16.66 5.30 5.74
N TRP A 177 15.52 5.00 6.37
CA TRP A 177 14.29 4.61 5.68
C TRP A 177 13.74 5.84 4.95
N ARG A 178 14.37 6.19 3.82
CA ARG A 178 14.01 7.35 3.01
C ARG A 178 12.57 7.20 2.53
N GLU A 179 11.91 8.34 2.41
CA GLU A 179 10.54 8.52 1.92
C GLU A 179 10.24 7.70 0.65
N ASP A 180 11.23 7.43 -0.19
CA ASP A 180 11.13 6.60 -1.40
C ASP A 180 10.92 5.10 -1.14
N GLN A 181 11.48 4.54 -0.06
CA GLN A 181 11.21 3.15 0.35
C GLN A 181 9.83 3.02 1.00
N LEU A 182 9.40 4.03 1.76
CA LEU A 182 8.06 4.06 2.36
C LEU A 182 6.96 4.26 1.31
N ARG A 183 7.21 5.06 0.26
CA ARG A 183 6.36 5.15 -0.92
C ARG A 183 6.19 3.81 -1.64
N ARG A 184 7.29 3.04 -1.75
CA ARG A 184 7.25 1.65 -2.26
C ARG A 184 6.41 0.72 -1.38
N ILE A 185 6.36 0.98 -0.08
CA ILE A 185 5.59 0.21 0.88
C ILE A 185 4.10 0.63 0.88
N ALA A 186 3.75 1.87 0.53
CA ALA A 186 2.38 2.41 0.65
C ALA A 186 1.44 2.14 -0.54
N GLY A 187 1.90 1.46 -1.61
CA GLY A 187 1.06 0.96 -2.71
C GLY A 187 1.62 1.23 -4.11
N GLY A 188 1.12 0.47 -5.11
CA GLY A 188 1.43 0.68 -6.54
C GLY A 188 2.36 -0.34 -7.20
N HIS A 189 2.59 -1.48 -6.56
CA HIS A 189 3.41 -2.61 -7.05
C HIS A 189 2.55 -3.87 -6.99
N ARG A 190 2.92 -4.95 -7.70
CA ARG A 190 2.38 -6.29 -7.40
C ARG A 190 2.64 -6.56 -5.90
N GLY A 191 1.59 -6.82 -5.11
CA GLY A 191 1.71 -7.07 -3.67
C GLY A 191 0.91 -6.10 -2.78
N ALA A 192 1.07 -6.20 -1.47
CA ALA A 192 0.34 -5.42 -0.48
C ALA A 192 1.16 -5.21 0.80
N THR A 193 0.80 -4.15 1.53
CA THR A 193 1.37 -3.86 2.84
C THR A 193 0.27 -3.81 3.89
N LEU A 194 0.50 -4.48 5.01
CA LEU A 194 -0.34 -4.46 6.19
C LEU A 194 0.32 -3.66 7.32
N VAL A 195 -0.48 -2.92 8.08
CA VAL A 195 -0.11 -2.31 9.35
C VAL A 195 -0.98 -2.86 10.47
N ALA A 196 -0.37 -3.11 11.63
CA ALA A 196 -1.08 -3.40 12.85
C ALA A 196 -1.18 -2.13 13.69
N VAL A 197 -2.41 -1.75 14.06
CA VAL A 197 -2.72 -0.52 14.79
C VAL A 197 -3.25 -0.88 16.18
N ASN A 198 -2.72 -0.25 17.21
CA ASN A 198 -3.18 -0.43 18.58
C ASN A 198 -4.42 0.43 18.88
N TRP A 199 -4.97 0.29 20.09
CA TRP A 199 -6.14 1.05 20.56
C TRP A 199 -5.92 2.57 20.68
N ARG A 200 -4.66 3.05 20.65
CA ARG A 200 -4.30 4.47 20.65
C ARG A 200 -4.19 5.05 19.25
N GLY A 201 -4.24 4.22 18.21
CA GLY A 201 -4.00 4.62 16.83
C GLY A 201 -2.54 4.53 16.38
N ASP A 202 -1.62 4.06 17.24
CA ASP A 202 -0.21 3.91 16.85
C ASP A 202 -0.04 2.64 16.00
N ILE A 203 0.77 2.74 14.96
CA ILE A 203 1.24 1.56 14.21
C ILE A 203 2.31 0.86 15.04
N VAL A 204 2.12 -0.44 15.26
CA VAL A 204 2.96 -1.28 16.12
C VAL A 204 3.52 -2.51 15.41
N GLY A 205 3.16 -2.68 14.13
CA GLY A 205 3.72 -3.69 13.24
C GLY A 205 3.46 -3.35 11.79
N LEU A 206 4.34 -3.83 10.92
CA LEU A 206 4.28 -3.67 9.47
C LEU A 206 4.57 -5.03 8.82
N GLY A 207 3.78 -5.38 7.81
CA GLY A 207 3.91 -6.61 7.05
C GLY A 207 3.82 -6.33 5.56
N ASN A 208 4.53 -7.10 4.75
CA ASN A 208 4.56 -6.97 3.31
C ASN A 208 4.38 -8.33 2.64
N VAL A 209 3.68 -8.34 1.51
CA VAL A 209 3.64 -9.44 0.55
C VAL A 209 3.97 -8.85 -0.81
N PHE A 210 5.07 -9.29 -1.44
CA PHE A 210 5.53 -8.79 -2.75
C PHE A 210 6.04 -9.97 -3.59
N PRO A 211 6.02 -9.91 -4.94
CA PRO A 211 6.66 -10.92 -5.77
C PRO A 211 8.14 -11.08 -5.43
N ASP A 212 8.63 -12.32 -5.44
CA ASP A 212 10.06 -12.66 -5.24
C ASP A 212 10.94 -11.97 -6.29
N ARG A 213 10.50 -11.97 -7.57
CA ARG A 213 11.24 -11.41 -8.68
C ARG A 213 10.35 -10.63 -9.65
N PRO A 214 10.86 -9.56 -10.28
CA PRO A 214 10.18 -8.91 -11.39
C PRO A 214 9.92 -9.91 -12.53
N GLY A 215 8.69 -9.94 -13.05
CA GLY A 215 8.30 -10.83 -14.15
C GLY A 215 8.08 -12.31 -13.80
N ASP A 216 8.34 -12.74 -12.56
CA ASP A 216 8.18 -14.13 -12.13
C ASP A 216 6.87 -14.28 -11.33
N THR A 217 6.00 -15.20 -11.75
CA THR A 217 4.62 -15.33 -11.25
C THR A 217 4.33 -16.37 -10.16
N PRO A 218 5.21 -17.31 -9.73
CA PRO A 218 4.76 -18.33 -8.79
C PRO A 218 4.84 -17.90 -7.31
N ALA A 219 5.83 -17.11 -6.91
CA ALA A 219 6.16 -16.92 -5.49
C ALA A 219 6.07 -15.47 -5.00
N ALA A 220 5.49 -15.27 -3.81
CA ALA A 220 5.53 -14.01 -3.08
C ALA A 220 6.42 -14.07 -1.84
N GLU A 221 7.33 -13.12 -1.69
CA GLU A 221 8.02 -12.85 -0.43
C GLU A 221 7.06 -12.20 0.57
N ILE A 222 6.92 -12.85 1.73
CA ILE A 222 6.24 -12.30 2.90
C ILE A 222 7.26 -11.93 3.96
N ALA A 223 7.05 -10.78 4.60
CA ALA A 223 7.95 -10.34 5.65
C ALA A 223 7.31 -9.36 6.63
N VAL A 224 7.68 -9.44 7.91
CA VAL A 224 7.02 -8.72 9.01
C VAL A 224 8.04 -8.14 9.98
N ILE A 225 7.77 -6.93 10.47
CA ILE A 225 8.40 -6.30 11.62
C ILE A 225 7.33 -5.96 12.66
N VAL A 226 7.63 -6.22 13.93
CA VAL A 226 6.77 -5.89 15.07
C VAL A 226 7.62 -5.13 16.07
N GLU A 227 7.11 -3.99 16.55
CA GLU A 227 7.76 -3.19 17.59
C GLU A 227 8.06 -4.05 18.83
N ASP A 228 9.25 -3.90 19.42
CA ASP A 228 9.76 -4.76 20.51
C ASP A 228 8.74 -4.96 21.65
N ALA A 229 8.02 -3.90 22.05
CA ALA A 229 6.99 -3.95 23.10
C ALA A 229 5.74 -4.79 22.75
N TRP A 230 5.57 -5.13 21.48
CA TRP A 230 4.45 -5.91 20.94
C TRP A 230 4.83 -7.33 20.53
N GLN A 231 6.13 -7.67 20.60
CA GLN A 231 6.62 -9.02 20.34
C GLN A 231 6.23 -10.01 21.44
N GLY A 232 6.27 -11.31 21.14
CA GLY A 232 5.89 -12.37 22.09
C GLY A 232 4.39 -12.53 22.36
N ARG A 233 3.56 -11.59 21.88
CA ARG A 233 2.10 -11.53 22.13
C ARG A 233 1.25 -12.22 21.05
N GLY A 234 1.90 -12.74 20.01
CA GLY A 234 1.24 -13.43 18.89
C GLY A 234 0.98 -12.56 17.66
N LEU A 235 1.25 -11.24 17.72
CA LEU A 235 0.97 -10.30 16.64
C LEU A 235 1.65 -10.70 15.32
N GLY A 236 2.95 -11.01 15.34
CA GLY A 236 3.67 -11.40 14.13
C GLY A 236 3.08 -12.62 13.43
N GLY A 237 2.54 -13.57 14.19
CA GLY A 237 1.86 -14.75 13.64
C GLY A 237 0.56 -14.38 12.93
N ARG A 238 -0.30 -13.58 13.57
CA ARG A 238 -1.55 -13.10 12.95
C ARG A 238 -1.29 -12.28 11.69
N MET A 239 -0.27 -11.42 11.70
CA MET A 239 0.12 -10.68 10.50
C MET A 239 0.57 -11.60 9.37
N LEU A 240 1.40 -12.61 9.66
CA LEU A 240 1.84 -13.58 8.65
C LEU A 240 0.68 -14.41 8.10
N GLU A 241 -0.28 -14.82 8.93
CA GLU A 241 -1.51 -15.51 8.47
C GLU A 241 -2.29 -14.66 7.47
N HIS A 242 -2.48 -13.37 7.75
CA HIS A 242 -3.15 -12.45 6.83
C HIS A 242 -2.35 -12.20 5.55
N LEU A 243 -1.02 -12.14 5.63
CA LEU A 243 -0.17 -12.01 4.44
C LEU A 243 -0.22 -13.26 3.55
N ILE A 244 -0.25 -14.46 4.13
CA ILE A 244 -0.41 -15.72 3.40
C ILE A 244 -1.77 -15.76 2.70
N GLU A 245 -2.85 -15.35 3.40
CA GLU A 245 -4.18 -15.26 2.80
C GLU A 245 -4.24 -14.22 1.68
N LEU A 246 -3.59 -13.06 1.84
CA LEU A 246 -3.47 -12.07 0.78
C LEU A 246 -2.69 -12.62 -0.43
N ALA A 247 -1.59 -13.35 -0.20
CA ALA A 247 -0.83 -13.98 -1.27
C ALA A 247 -1.70 -14.95 -2.08
N ARG A 248 -2.53 -15.77 -1.42
CA ARG A 248 -3.50 -16.66 -2.09
C ARG A 248 -4.48 -15.89 -2.97
N ARG A 249 -5.09 -14.84 -2.41
CA ARG A 249 -6.08 -14.01 -3.13
C ARG A 249 -5.49 -13.30 -4.33
N GLN A 250 -4.22 -12.90 -4.21
CA GLN A 250 -3.44 -12.32 -5.28
C GLN A 250 -3.07 -13.35 -6.37
N GLY A 251 -3.24 -14.65 -6.12
CA GLY A 251 -3.00 -15.71 -7.11
C GLY A 251 -1.55 -16.15 -7.19
N PHE A 252 -0.78 -15.98 -6.10
CA PHE A 252 0.53 -16.61 -5.98
C PHE A 252 0.37 -18.11 -5.66
N ASP A 253 1.24 -18.93 -6.24
CA ASP A 253 1.27 -20.39 -6.02
C ASP A 253 2.07 -20.76 -4.77
N GLU A 254 3.02 -19.92 -4.39
CA GLU A 254 3.94 -20.13 -3.28
C GLU A 254 4.17 -18.83 -2.50
N VAL A 255 4.49 -18.97 -1.22
CA VAL A 255 5.08 -17.90 -0.42
C VAL A 255 6.48 -18.28 -0.01
N LEU A 256 7.34 -17.27 0.15
CA LEU A 256 8.65 -17.44 0.75
C LEU A 256 8.89 -16.39 1.83
N ALA A 257 9.79 -16.71 2.74
CA ALA A 257 10.30 -15.78 3.72
C ALA A 257 11.82 -15.93 3.81
N LEU A 258 12.52 -14.80 3.73
CA LEU A 258 13.95 -14.72 3.98
C LEU A 258 14.16 -14.38 5.45
N VAL A 259 14.92 -15.21 6.17
CA VAL A 259 15.09 -15.07 7.62
C VAL A 259 16.54 -15.28 7.99
N LEU A 260 17.12 -14.41 8.83
CA LEU A 260 18.44 -14.68 9.40
C LEU A 260 18.43 -16.03 10.14
N ALA A 261 19.43 -16.87 9.91
CA ALA A 261 19.56 -18.17 10.58
C ALA A 261 19.59 -18.03 12.12
N SER A 262 20.09 -16.89 12.62
CA SER A 262 20.09 -16.54 14.04
C SER A 262 18.71 -16.16 14.59
N ASN A 263 17.76 -15.77 13.75
CA ASN A 263 16.37 -15.45 14.12
C ASN A 263 15.54 -16.73 14.28
N THR A 264 15.94 -17.56 15.24
CA THR A 264 15.25 -18.83 15.55
C THR A 264 13.79 -18.63 15.96
N GLY A 265 13.42 -17.44 16.45
CA GLY A 265 12.05 -17.07 16.77
C GLY A 265 11.16 -17.01 15.53
N MET A 266 11.60 -16.31 14.50
CA MET A 266 10.87 -16.21 13.22
C MET A 266 10.81 -17.57 12.49
N VAL A 267 11.92 -18.33 12.48
CA VAL A 267 11.93 -19.69 11.89
C VAL A 267 10.86 -20.57 12.54
N ARG A 268 10.82 -20.64 13.88
CA ARG A 268 9.79 -21.40 14.60
C ARG A 268 8.38 -20.83 14.46
N LEU A 269 8.26 -19.54 14.16
CA LEU A 269 6.95 -18.93 13.91
C LEU A 269 6.41 -19.42 12.58
N LEU A 270 7.19 -19.32 11.51
CA LEU A 270 6.84 -19.78 10.16
C LEU A 270 6.49 -21.28 10.17
N GLU A 271 7.33 -22.12 10.77
CA GLU A 271 7.10 -23.58 10.89
C GLU A 271 5.77 -23.97 11.56
N ARG A 272 5.12 -23.05 12.30
CA ARG A 272 3.83 -23.30 12.96
C ARG A 272 2.64 -22.71 12.20
N LEU A 273 2.88 -21.92 11.15
CA LEU A 273 1.81 -21.42 10.29
C LEU A 273 1.29 -22.60 9.47
N GLY A 274 -0.01 -22.57 9.13
CA GLY A 274 -0.73 -23.69 8.51
C GLY A 274 -0.36 -24.03 7.06
N VAL A 275 0.92 -23.89 6.69
CA VAL A 275 1.52 -24.27 5.40
C VAL A 275 2.84 -25.01 5.67
N GLU A 276 3.20 -25.95 4.80
CA GLU A 276 4.43 -26.73 4.96
C GLU A 276 5.65 -25.98 4.43
N TRP A 277 6.51 -25.52 5.35
CA TRP A 277 7.72 -24.76 4.99
C TRP A 277 8.91 -25.66 4.70
N THR A 278 9.52 -25.48 3.54
CA THR A 278 10.81 -26.08 3.16
C THR A 278 11.94 -25.08 3.38
N LYS A 279 13.01 -25.50 4.05
CA LYS A 279 14.21 -24.66 4.28
C LYS A 279 15.24 -24.89 3.18
N GLY A 280 15.76 -23.80 2.63
CA GLY A 280 16.89 -23.77 1.71
C GLY A 280 17.91 -22.70 2.07
N ALA A 281 19.04 -22.71 1.38
CA ALA A 281 19.98 -21.59 1.36
C ALA A 281 19.61 -20.64 0.23
N ASP A 282 19.80 -19.34 0.45
CA ASP A 282 19.75 -18.35 -0.61
C ASP A 282 21.18 -18.17 -1.20
N PRO A 283 21.40 -18.35 -2.51
CA PRO A 283 22.72 -18.23 -3.11
C PRO A 283 23.16 -16.76 -3.29
N ASP A 284 22.22 -15.81 -3.34
CA ASP A 284 22.48 -14.40 -3.64
C ASP A 284 22.70 -13.58 -2.35
N LEU A 285 22.04 -14.00 -1.27
CA LEU A 285 22.21 -13.44 0.06
C LEU A 285 23.08 -14.41 0.87
N GLY A 286 24.37 -14.06 1.06
CA GLY A 286 25.39 -14.93 1.65
C GLY A 286 24.97 -15.73 2.89
N ALA A 287 25.71 -16.80 3.19
CA ALA A 287 25.39 -18.00 4.00
C ALA A 287 24.83 -17.87 5.45
N THR A 288 24.04 -16.85 5.79
CA THR A 288 23.36 -16.68 7.09
C THR A 288 21.89 -16.33 6.94
N ILE A 289 21.32 -16.47 5.74
CA ILE A 289 19.88 -16.37 5.47
C ILE A 289 19.32 -17.76 5.17
N VAL A 290 18.22 -18.09 5.82
CA VAL A 290 17.39 -19.26 5.54
C VAL A 290 16.24 -18.79 4.67
N ARG A 291 16.13 -19.35 3.47
CA ARG A 291 14.95 -19.19 2.61
C ARG A 291 13.95 -20.26 3.01
N LEU A 292 12.80 -19.85 3.55
CA LEU A 292 11.68 -20.76 3.78
C LEU A 292 10.69 -20.58 2.64
N THR A 293 10.23 -21.67 2.01
CA THR A 293 9.17 -21.64 0.98
C THR A 293 8.01 -22.52 1.37
N ALA A 294 6.79 -22.14 1.05
CA ALA A 294 5.61 -22.96 1.26
C ALA A 294 4.63 -22.82 0.09
N PRO A 295 4.11 -23.93 -0.46
CA PRO A 295 3.05 -23.88 -1.45
C PRO A 295 1.75 -23.37 -0.82
N LEU A 296 0.95 -22.68 -1.63
CA LEU A 296 -0.35 -22.13 -1.24
C LEU A 296 -1.55 -22.99 -1.68
N SER A 297 -1.30 -24.02 -2.51
CA SER A 297 -2.27 -24.99 -3.04
C SER A 297 -2.56 -26.17 -2.11
#